data_AF-A0A2V8HN25-F1
#
_entry.id   AF-A0A2V8HN25-F1
#
_cell.length_a   1.000
_cell.length_b   1.000
_cell.length_c   1.000
_cell.angle_alpha   90.00
_cell.angle_beta   90.00
_cell.angle_gamma   90.00
#
_symmetry.space_group_name_H-M   'P 1'
#
loop_
_entity.id
_entity.type
_entity.pdbx_description
1 polymer ?
#
loop_
_entity_poly.entity_id
_entity_poly.type
_entity_poly.pdbx_seq_one_letter_code
_entity_poly.pdbx_strand_id
1 'polypeptide(L)'
;MHGSCAPAHEPCYPPPPENILDAEAGGGIMAIVRRVVLAAACLMVPALTWAQGAAGSGIAGAVRDTSGAVLPGVTVEAASPALIEKVRVTVTNDRGLFEIAGLQPGIYSVTFSLGGFSKVTRTGIELTAGFTATVNADMVVGSIEETVTVSGEAPLVDTRSVVQQTALQASVLDALPDTRKMSSFAAFLPAAKGSPDVGGLSGENGAQFGTHGGRGNEINVNQEGMNLTMLSSRAFSFDPGAVGEVVVEDSGTSAESFSGGVRLNIVPRDGGNRFSGNFSSSYTNPSLQSANLSDALIARHLYETPSIKRNYAVSGGLGGPIVRDKLWFFTAHRRWIASAYVPGNFYNRLNGVRLGADPIYNVTLYEPDRSRPAFSTNRYRDHSLRLTWQATSKDKISVGFTGESTCTCPVSTSTAFAPEATGNAVYDPNFVAVASWTRPVTNRLLVEGGSSLNEVILSYGRRPVGTLPNNISIVDTGLGITYGARAGSVAGNFANLCCYGTMAINKQFNERVAMSYITGSHAFKTGVTYQRLLVGNKTRADVDMLQGARQYTFSNGQPRSVRIFATPFGKASDSASIGIYAQDRWTI
;
A
#
# COMPACT_ATOMS: atom_id res chain seq x y z
N MET A 1 -2.68 -71.94 -33.13
CA MET A 1 -1.66 -71.21 -32.36
C MET A 1 -2.08 -69.73 -32.44
N HIS A 2 -2.64 -69.11 -31.40
CA HIS A 2 -1.93 -68.51 -30.24
C HIS A 2 -0.77 -67.61 -30.70
N GLY A 3 -0.60 -66.32 -30.38
CA GLY A 3 -1.36 -65.29 -29.63
C GLY A 3 -0.68 -63.92 -29.91
N SER A 4 -0.91 -62.77 -29.24
CA SER A 4 -1.90 -62.29 -28.25
C SER A 4 -1.75 -60.75 -28.11
N CYS A 5 -2.62 -60.03 -27.38
CA CYS A 5 -2.59 -58.55 -27.29
C CYS A 5 -1.79 -57.97 -26.09
N ALA A 6 -1.42 -56.68 -26.24
CA ALA A 6 -1.25 -55.64 -25.18
C ALA A 6 0.03 -55.65 -24.30
N PRO A 7 0.40 -54.51 -23.64
CA PRO A 7 0.28 -53.10 -24.07
C PRO A 7 1.51 -52.20 -23.72
N ALA A 8 1.38 -50.90 -24.03
CA ALA A 8 2.00 -49.76 -23.33
C ALA A 8 3.55 -49.63 -23.30
N HIS A 9 4.07 -48.76 -24.16
CA HIS A 9 5.22 -47.91 -23.81
C HIS A 9 4.74 -46.47 -23.61
N GLU A 10 4.73 -46.01 -22.36
CA GLU A 10 4.78 -44.58 -22.07
C GLU A 10 6.09 -44.02 -22.65
N PRO A 11 6.09 -42.86 -23.32
CA PRO A 11 7.33 -42.13 -23.51
C PRO A 11 7.77 -41.64 -22.12
N CYS A 12 8.88 -42.18 -21.61
CA CYS A 12 9.51 -41.70 -20.40
C CYS A 12 9.89 -40.21 -20.58
N TYR A 13 9.02 -39.31 -20.14
CA TYR A 13 9.45 -37.96 -19.83
C TYR A 13 10.49 -38.07 -18.71
N PRO A 14 11.65 -37.39 -18.82
CA PRO A 14 12.44 -37.17 -17.62
C PRO A 14 11.55 -36.47 -16.59
N PRO A 15 11.68 -36.77 -15.29
CA PRO A 15 11.02 -35.96 -14.28
C PRO A 15 11.40 -34.48 -14.53
N PRO A 16 10.50 -33.53 -14.30
CA PRO A 16 10.87 -32.12 -14.38
C PRO A 16 12.09 -31.93 -13.48
N PRO A 17 13.12 -31.16 -13.90
CA PRO A 17 14.30 -30.97 -13.08
C PRO A 17 13.90 -30.26 -11.78
N GLU A 18 13.70 -31.06 -10.74
CA GLU A 18 13.95 -30.62 -9.37
C GLU A 18 15.36 -30.02 -9.39
N ASN A 19 15.44 -28.76 -8.98
CA ASN A 19 16.66 -27.95 -8.95
C ASN A 19 17.11 -27.31 -10.28
N ILE A 20 16.22 -26.55 -10.95
CA ILE A 20 16.63 -25.29 -11.64
C ILE A 20 16.39 -24.08 -10.72
N LEU A 21 16.92 -24.19 -9.49
CA LEU A 21 17.21 -23.06 -8.61
C LEU A 21 18.68 -23.12 -8.15
N ASP A 22 19.25 -24.31 -7.98
CA ASP A 22 20.57 -24.48 -7.34
C ASP A 22 21.79 -24.10 -8.20
N ALA A 23 21.61 -23.80 -9.49
CA ALA A 23 22.66 -23.23 -10.32
C ALA A 23 22.94 -21.73 -10.04
N GLU A 24 22.00 -21.00 -9.39
CA GLU A 24 22.23 -19.61 -8.94
C GLU A 24 21.78 -19.34 -7.48
N ALA A 25 21.08 -20.25 -6.79
CA ALA A 25 20.59 -20.03 -5.43
C ALA A 25 21.70 -19.94 -4.36
N GLY A 26 22.80 -20.69 -4.51
CA GLY A 26 23.96 -20.61 -3.61
C GLY A 26 24.68 -19.25 -3.66
N GLY A 27 24.65 -18.59 -4.83
CA GLY A 27 25.12 -17.22 -4.99
C GLY A 27 24.07 -16.18 -4.62
N GLY A 28 22.78 -16.46 -4.86
CA GLY A 28 21.68 -15.50 -4.74
C GLY A 28 21.50 -14.93 -3.34
N ILE A 29 21.38 -15.77 -2.30
CA ILE A 29 21.21 -15.30 -0.92
C ILE A 29 22.49 -14.59 -0.44
N MET A 30 23.67 -15.14 -0.73
CA MET A 30 24.95 -14.53 -0.38
C MET A 30 25.15 -13.18 -1.12
N ALA A 31 24.65 -13.03 -2.34
CA ALA A 31 24.70 -11.80 -3.13
C ALA A 31 23.61 -10.80 -2.74
N ILE A 32 22.44 -11.24 -2.29
CA ILE A 32 21.41 -10.37 -1.71
C ILE A 32 21.89 -9.87 -0.36
N VAL A 33 22.39 -10.73 0.54
CA VAL A 33 23.00 -10.33 1.81
C VAL A 33 24.23 -9.45 1.56
N ARG A 34 25.11 -9.79 0.61
CA ARG A 34 26.27 -8.94 0.26
C ARG A 34 25.85 -7.61 -0.38
N ARG A 35 24.76 -7.54 -1.15
CA ARG A 35 24.21 -6.29 -1.69
C ARG A 35 23.45 -5.48 -0.64
N VAL A 36 22.80 -6.12 0.34
CA VAL A 36 22.18 -5.47 1.50
C VAL A 36 23.24 -4.98 2.47
N VAL A 37 24.34 -5.71 2.68
CA VAL A 37 25.49 -5.30 3.49
C VAL A 37 26.34 -4.25 2.77
N LEU A 38 26.54 -4.32 1.45
CA LEU A 38 27.15 -3.23 0.68
C LEU A 38 26.23 -2.02 0.55
N ALA A 39 24.90 -2.19 0.44
CA ALA A 39 23.97 -1.07 0.51
C ALA A 39 23.98 -0.46 1.92
N ALA A 40 23.96 -1.25 2.99
CA ALA A 40 24.07 -0.78 4.36
C ALA A 40 25.44 -0.12 4.64
N ALA A 41 26.54 -0.63 4.08
CA ALA A 41 27.85 -0.01 4.19
C ALA A 41 27.97 1.28 3.37
N CYS A 42 27.43 1.31 2.15
CA CYS A 42 27.31 2.54 1.36
C CYS A 42 26.30 3.54 1.95
N LEU A 43 25.33 3.08 2.75
CA LEU A 43 24.44 3.88 3.61
C LEU A 43 25.09 4.29 4.95
N MET A 44 26.25 3.74 5.30
CA MET A 44 27.08 4.18 6.44
C MET A 44 28.21 5.15 6.02
N VAL A 45 28.51 5.28 4.73
CA VAL A 45 29.44 6.27 4.18
C VAL A 45 28.89 7.72 4.02
N PRO A 46 27.58 8.04 4.06
CA PRO A 46 27.08 9.41 4.18
C PRO A 46 27.20 9.93 5.63
N ALA A 47 28.35 9.74 6.27
CA ALA A 47 28.67 10.33 7.58
C ALA A 47 28.82 11.87 7.55
N LEU A 48 28.65 12.50 6.36
CA LEU A 48 28.70 13.95 6.14
C LEU A 48 27.51 14.50 5.33
N THR A 49 26.48 13.70 5.06
CA THR A 49 25.22 14.20 4.49
C THR A 49 24.09 13.77 5.41
N TRP A 50 23.39 14.75 5.98
CA TRP A 50 22.28 14.55 6.92
C TRP A 50 21.32 13.47 6.41
N ALA A 51 21.06 12.44 7.20
CA ALA A 51 19.96 11.49 7.00
C ALA A 51 18.63 12.14 7.44
N GLN A 52 17.50 11.83 6.79
CA GLN A 52 16.38 12.77 6.68
C GLN A 52 15.01 12.05 6.91
N GLY A 53 13.98 12.67 7.57
CA GLY A 53 12.53 12.26 7.61
C GLY A 53 11.63 12.26 8.88
N ALA A 54 10.57 13.08 8.89
CA ALA A 54 9.18 12.61 9.10
C ALA A 54 8.24 13.75 8.67
N ALA A 55 6.94 13.61 8.95
CA ALA A 55 6.01 14.72 9.07
C ALA A 55 5.26 14.46 10.38
N GLY A 56 5.32 15.39 11.33
CA GLY A 56 4.72 15.20 12.66
C GLY A 56 3.52 16.10 12.94
N SER A 57 2.74 15.70 13.95
CA SER A 57 1.63 16.47 14.54
C SER A 57 2.15 17.59 15.44
N GLY A 58 1.25 18.41 15.99
CA GLY A 58 1.62 19.47 16.92
C GLY A 58 0.61 19.78 18.03
N ILE A 59 1.06 20.54 19.00
CA ILE A 59 0.21 21.22 20.01
C ILE A 59 0.62 22.69 20.04
N ALA A 60 -0.34 23.60 19.87
CA ALA A 60 -0.10 25.03 19.87
C ALA A 60 -1.18 25.77 20.65
N GLY A 61 -0.92 26.97 21.15
CA GLY A 61 -1.93 27.67 21.94
C GLY A 61 -1.47 29.01 22.47
N ALA A 62 -2.33 29.61 23.30
CA ALA A 62 -2.06 30.81 24.06
C ALA A 62 -2.17 30.52 25.56
N VAL A 63 -1.29 31.13 26.35
CA VAL A 63 -1.38 31.15 27.81
C VAL A 63 -1.66 32.56 28.29
N ARG A 64 -2.64 32.67 29.19
CA ARG A 64 -3.10 33.94 29.77
C ARG A 64 -3.24 33.83 31.28
N ASP A 65 -3.42 34.97 31.95
CA ASP A 65 -3.91 35.01 33.33
C ASP A 65 -5.44 35.17 33.39
N THR A 66 -6.00 35.16 34.60
CA THR A 66 -7.43 35.34 34.85
C THR A 66 -7.95 36.76 34.55
N SER A 67 -7.07 37.75 34.31
CA SER A 67 -7.45 39.07 33.81
C SER A 67 -7.54 39.13 32.28
N GLY A 68 -7.10 38.06 31.60
CA GLY A 68 -7.00 37.96 30.15
C GLY A 68 -5.69 38.47 29.55
N ALA A 69 -4.73 38.89 30.39
CA ALA A 69 -3.40 39.31 29.96
C ALA A 69 -2.58 38.10 29.49
N VAL A 70 -1.73 38.29 28.48
CA VAL A 70 -0.89 37.20 27.93
C VAL A 70 0.33 36.94 28.81
N LEU A 71 0.69 35.65 28.98
CA LEU A 71 1.79 35.24 29.84
C LEU A 71 3.01 34.76 29.03
N PRO A 72 4.05 35.60 28.83
CA PRO A 72 5.32 35.18 28.25
C PRO A 72 6.17 34.37 29.25
N GLY A 73 7.07 33.53 28.75
CA GLY A 73 8.00 32.77 29.60
C GLY A 73 7.42 31.54 30.31
N VAL A 74 6.15 31.18 30.06
CA VAL A 74 5.53 29.96 30.60
C VAL A 74 6.18 28.74 29.98
N THR A 75 6.67 27.82 30.81
CA THR A 75 7.19 26.53 30.38
C THR A 75 6.02 25.59 30.09
N VAL A 76 5.98 25.03 28.88
CA VAL A 76 4.93 24.13 28.41
C VAL A 76 5.52 22.77 28.09
N GLU A 77 5.08 21.74 28.80
CA GLU A 77 5.59 20.37 28.71
C GLU A 77 4.51 19.44 28.15
N ALA A 78 4.73 18.84 26.97
CA ALA A 78 3.87 17.81 26.41
C ALA A 78 4.46 16.42 26.68
N ALA A 79 3.73 15.59 27.42
CA ALA A 79 4.13 14.24 27.82
C ALA A 79 3.23 13.18 27.19
N SER A 80 3.80 12.09 26.66
CA SER A 80 3.04 10.94 26.14
C SER A 80 3.85 9.64 26.14
N PRO A 81 3.22 8.48 26.37
CA PRO A 81 3.83 7.16 26.10
C PRO A 81 4.22 6.93 24.64
N ALA A 82 3.68 7.71 23.69
CA ALA A 82 4.04 7.64 22.27
C ALA A 82 5.40 8.28 21.93
N LEU A 83 5.96 9.09 22.84
CA LEU A 83 7.29 9.67 22.71
C LEU A 83 8.34 8.75 23.32
N ILE A 84 9.44 8.47 22.60
CA ILE A 84 10.59 7.75 23.17
C ILE A 84 11.26 8.63 24.24
N GLU A 85 11.34 9.94 23.97
CA GLU A 85 11.84 10.95 24.89
C GLU A 85 10.90 11.25 26.09
N LYS A 86 9.70 10.68 26.11
CA LYS A 86 8.60 10.84 27.09
C LYS A 86 7.98 12.24 27.18
N VAL A 87 8.79 13.30 27.18
CA VAL A 87 8.38 14.69 27.38
C VAL A 87 9.09 15.61 26.38
N ARG A 88 8.35 16.57 25.82
CA ARG A 88 8.86 17.61 24.92
C ARG A 88 8.45 18.98 25.45
N VAL A 89 9.40 19.92 25.50
CA VAL A 89 9.23 21.20 26.22
C VAL A 89 9.40 22.37 25.27
N THR A 90 8.54 23.39 25.41
CA THR A 90 8.68 24.71 24.78
C THR A 90 8.38 25.82 25.79
N VAL A 91 8.51 27.08 25.38
CA VAL A 91 8.25 28.26 26.21
C VAL A 91 7.40 29.26 25.44
N THR A 92 6.43 29.91 26.10
CA THR A 92 5.60 30.96 25.47
C THR A 92 6.42 32.18 25.06
N ASN A 93 6.08 32.75 23.90
CA ASN A 93 6.67 33.98 23.38
C ASN A 93 6.09 35.24 24.06
N ASP A 94 6.54 36.42 23.63
CA ASP A 94 6.14 37.75 24.14
C ASP A 94 4.62 38.04 24.01
N ARG A 95 3.89 37.26 23.22
CA ARG A 95 2.42 37.32 23.05
C ARG A 95 1.69 36.20 23.80
N GLY A 96 2.37 35.47 24.68
CA GLY A 96 1.84 34.29 25.38
C GLY A 96 1.60 33.07 24.49
N LEU A 97 2.06 33.07 23.25
CA LEU A 97 1.82 31.98 22.29
C LEU A 97 2.93 30.93 22.36
N PHE A 98 2.57 29.66 22.20
CA PHE A 98 3.51 28.54 22.11
C PHE A 98 3.13 27.56 21.00
N GLU A 99 4.11 26.76 20.57
CA GLU A 99 3.91 25.62 19.68
C GLU A 99 4.97 24.54 19.93
N ILE A 100 4.54 23.27 19.88
CA ILE A 100 5.36 22.06 19.94
C ILE A 100 5.04 21.26 18.68
N ALA A 101 5.96 21.26 17.71
CA ALA A 101 5.81 20.51 16.46
C ALA A 101 6.67 19.23 16.43
N GLY A 102 6.28 18.30 15.55
CA GLY A 102 6.98 17.01 15.37
C GLY A 102 6.55 15.92 16.34
N LEU A 103 5.36 16.03 16.93
CA LEU A 103 4.78 15.05 17.83
C LEU A 103 4.26 13.83 17.07
N GLN A 104 4.24 12.67 17.73
CA GLN A 104 3.65 11.43 17.18
C GLN A 104 2.15 11.38 17.46
N PRO A 105 1.34 10.70 16.63
CA PRO A 105 -0.05 10.41 16.97
C PRO A 105 -0.16 9.65 18.30
N GLY A 106 -1.20 9.95 19.07
CA GLY A 106 -1.43 9.38 20.40
C GLY A 106 -1.99 10.39 21.41
N ILE A 107 -2.15 9.96 22.65
CA ILE A 107 -2.75 10.76 23.73
C ILE A 107 -1.64 11.47 24.53
N TYR A 108 -1.82 12.76 24.79
CA TYR A 108 -0.88 13.64 25.49
C TYR A 108 -1.47 14.25 26.77
N SER A 109 -0.57 14.58 27.69
CA SER A 109 -0.80 15.51 28.79
C SER A 109 0.06 16.76 28.57
N VAL A 110 -0.52 17.95 28.71
CA VAL A 110 0.16 19.23 28.54
C VAL A 110 0.18 19.98 29.87
N THR A 111 1.37 20.23 30.41
CA THR A 111 1.57 20.93 31.69
C THR A 111 2.11 22.32 31.44
N PHE A 112 1.51 23.33 32.07
CA PHE A 112 1.88 24.73 32.02
C PHE A 112 2.45 25.16 33.38
N SER A 113 3.62 25.81 33.39
CA SER A 113 4.26 26.26 34.63
C SER A 113 5.02 27.59 34.45
N LEU A 114 4.84 28.49 35.42
CA LEU A 114 5.50 29.80 35.50
C LEU A 114 5.64 30.16 36.99
N GLY A 115 6.75 30.79 37.38
CA GLY A 115 6.97 31.19 38.77
C GLY A 115 5.93 32.21 39.25
N GLY A 116 5.30 31.96 40.40
CA GLY A 116 4.22 32.80 40.95
C GLY A 116 2.81 32.45 40.47
N PHE A 117 2.66 31.41 39.64
CA PHE A 117 1.37 30.91 39.17
C PHE A 117 1.19 29.43 39.54
N SER A 118 -0.06 29.02 39.79
CA SER A 118 -0.43 27.62 39.96
C SER A 118 -0.19 26.83 38.67
N LYS A 119 0.25 25.57 38.78
CA LYS A 119 0.45 24.72 37.60
C LYS A 119 -0.90 24.31 37.01
N VAL A 120 -0.99 24.29 35.68
CA VAL A 120 -2.20 23.84 34.97
C VAL A 120 -1.84 22.63 34.13
N THR A 121 -2.60 21.54 34.25
CA THR A 121 -2.38 20.31 33.47
C THR A 121 -3.63 19.95 32.68
N ARG A 122 -3.49 19.86 31.35
CA ARG A 122 -4.53 19.42 30.42
C ARG A 122 -4.25 17.98 30.00
N THR A 123 -5.10 17.04 30.39
CA THR A 123 -4.96 15.61 30.06
C THR A 123 -5.92 15.20 28.95
N GLY A 124 -5.65 14.08 28.28
CA GLY A 124 -6.55 13.52 27.26
C GLY A 124 -6.49 14.23 25.90
N ILE A 125 -5.42 14.99 25.61
CA ILE A 125 -5.25 15.64 24.31
C ILE A 125 -4.85 14.58 23.28
N GLU A 126 -5.79 14.14 22.46
CA GLU A 126 -5.54 13.19 21.38
C GLU A 126 -4.97 13.92 20.15
N LEU A 127 -3.86 13.41 19.61
CA LEU A 127 -3.26 13.87 18.36
C LEU A 127 -3.35 12.79 17.29
N THR A 128 -3.79 13.19 16.11
CA THR A 128 -3.73 12.44 14.86
C THR A 128 -2.62 13.00 13.98
N ALA A 129 -2.13 12.26 12.97
CA ALA A 129 -1.05 12.73 12.12
C ALA A 129 -1.44 13.96 11.29
N GLY A 130 -0.55 14.94 11.21
CA GLY A 130 -0.80 16.20 10.48
C GLY A 130 -1.80 17.14 11.17
N PHE A 131 -2.27 16.83 12.38
CA PHE A 131 -3.16 17.67 13.18
C PHE A 131 -2.39 18.51 14.19
N THR A 132 -2.76 19.78 14.36
CA THR A 132 -2.24 20.65 15.43
C THR A 132 -3.34 21.01 16.42
N ALA A 133 -3.33 20.37 17.59
CA ALA A 133 -4.31 20.64 18.64
C ALA A 133 -4.12 22.05 19.22
N THR A 134 -5.21 22.82 19.32
CA THR A 134 -5.20 24.14 19.94
C THR A 134 -5.49 24.06 21.44
N VAL A 135 -4.46 24.06 22.29
CA VAL A 135 -4.57 23.90 23.75
C VAL A 135 -4.21 25.21 24.44
N ASN A 136 -5.22 25.94 24.89
CA ASN A 136 -5.05 27.17 25.66
C ASN A 136 -5.07 26.90 27.18
N ALA A 137 -4.42 27.78 27.94
CA ALA A 137 -4.43 27.72 29.40
C ALA A 137 -4.56 29.11 30.03
N ASP A 138 -5.46 29.23 31.00
CA ASP A 138 -5.57 30.39 31.87
C ASP A 138 -4.93 30.01 33.22
N MET A 139 -3.86 30.69 33.60
CA MET A 139 -3.10 30.42 34.83
C MET A 139 -3.51 31.40 35.93
N VAL A 140 -3.79 30.86 37.12
CA VAL A 140 -4.12 31.66 38.30
C VAL A 140 -2.84 32.00 39.05
N VAL A 141 -2.72 33.25 39.54
CA VAL A 141 -1.65 33.64 40.47
C VAL A 141 -1.81 32.83 41.75
N GLY A 142 -0.76 32.13 42.18
CA GLY A 142 -0.85 31.16 43.27
C GLY A 142 0.52 30.77 43.83
N SER A 143 0.55 30.37 45.10
CA SER A 143 1.77 29.87 45.73
C SER A 143 2.20 28.52 45.16
N ILE A 144 3.50 28.26 45.24
CA ILE A 144 4.15 27.04 44.72
C ILE A 144 3.58 25.79 45.42
N GLU A 145 2.59 25.14 44.79
CA GLU A 145 2.39 23.66 44.72
C GLU A 145 1.01 23.25 44.15
N GLU A 146 0.01 24.15 44.07
CA GLU A 146 -1.31 23.76 43.56
C GLU A 146 -1.27 23.44 42.06
N THR A 147 -1.71 22.22 41.70
CA THR A 147 -1.77 21.73 40.32
C THR A 147 -3.21 21.51 39.90
N VAL A 148 -3.74 22.41 39.08
CA VAL A 148 -5.10 22.36 38.55
C VAL A 148 -5.12 21.41 37.34
N THR A 149 -5.64 20.21 37.53
CA THR A 149 -5.87 19.26 36.42
C THR A 149 -7.23 19.52 35.80
N VAL A 150 -7.28 19.92 34.53
CA VAL A 150 -8.53 20.23 33.81
C VAL A 150 -8.76 19.19 32.72
N SER A 151 -9.67 18.25 33.00
CA SER A 151 -10.26 17.36 32.00
C SER A 151 -11.34 18.10 31.21
N GLY A 152 -10.92 18.83 30.18
CA GLY A 152 -11.81 19.40 29.17
C GLY A 152 -11.95 18.48 27.97
N GLU A 153 -12.99 18.69 27.16
CA GLU A 153 -13.12 18.06 25.84
C GLU A 153 -11.89 18.43 24.98
N ALA A 154 -11.28 17.44 24.33
CA ALA A 154 -10.08 17.66 23.53
C ALA A 154 -10.42 18.52 22.29
N PRO A 155 -9.50 19.40 21.82
CA PRO A 155 -9.75 20.17 20.60
C PRO A 155 -9.93 19.22 19.40
N LEU A 156 -11.15 19.12 18.87
CA LEU A 156 -11.48 18.26 17.72
C LEU A 156 -11.18 18.90 16.36
N VAL A 157 -10.92 20.22 16.33
CA VAL A 157 -10.76 20.99 15.09
C VAL A 157 -9.45 21.77 15.11
N ASP A 158 -8.67 21.59 14.03
CA ASP A 158 -7.51 22.41 13.74
C ASP A 158 -8.00 23.72 13.11
N THR A 159 -8.29 24.72 13.94
CA THR A 159 -8.69 26.08 13.51
C THR A 159 -7.58 26.87 12.81
N ARG A 160 -6.42 26.23 12.65
CA ARG A 160 -5.18 26.81 12.17
C ARG A 160 -4.90 26.34 10.74
N SER A 161 -5.16 25.08 10.41
CA SER A 161 -5.02 24.51 9.07
C SER A 161 -6.18 24.85 8.12
N VAL A 162 -5.88 24.94 6.82
CA VAL A 162 -6.87 24.99 5.73
C VAL A 162 -7.05 23.61 5.05
N VAL A 163 -6.25 22.62 5.43
CA VAL A 163 -6.34 21.25 4.91
C VAL A 163 -7.56 20.58 5.55
N GLN A 164 -8.48 20.07 4.72
CA GLN A 164 -9.53 19.18 5.19
C GLN A 164 -8.96 17.76 5.23
N GLN A 165 -8.93 17.18 6.43
CA GLN A 165 -8.40 15.84 6.66
C GLN A 165 -9.30 15.02 7.58
N THR A 166 -9.43 13.72 7.27
CA THR A 166 -10.10 12.72 8.10
C THR A 166 -9.07 11.70 8.57
N ALA A 167 -8.89 11.59 9.89
CA ALA A 167 -7.98 10.61 10.48
C ALA A 167 -8.76 9.33 10.86
N LEU A 168 -8.38 8.21 10.23
CA LEU A 168 -8.91 6.88 10.50
C LEU A 168 -7.93 6.14 11.43
N GLN A 169 -8.21 6.19 12.73
CA GLN A 169 -7.44 5.49 13.75
C GLN A 169 -7.54 3.96 13.63
N ALA A 170 -6.53 3.24 14.14
CA ALA A 170 -6.54 1.80 14.33
C ALA A 170 -7.87 1.24 14.89
N SER A 171 -8.44 1.87 15.93
CA SER A 171 -9.71 1.46 16.55
C SER A 171 -10.88 1.43 15.56
N VAL A 172 -10.96 2.43 14.70
CA VAL A 172 -11.96 2.55 13.63
C VAL A 172 -11.67 1.52 12.54
N LEU A 173 -10.42 1.40 12.09
CA LEU A 173 -9.98 0.42 11.09
C LEU A 173 -10.24 -1.03 11.52
N ASP A 174 -10.09 -1.33 12.81
CA ASP A 174 -10.29 -2.66 13.40
C ASP A 174 -11.79 -2.98 13.59
N ALA A 175 -12.61 -1.99 13.95
CA ALA A 175 -14.06 -2.13 14.19
C ALA A 175 -14.91 -2.17 12.90
N LEU A 176 -14.44 -1.60 11.80
CA LEU A 176 -15.18 -1.54 10.55
C LEU A 176 -15.28 -2.92 9.87
N PRO A 177 -16.50 -3.41 9.53
CA PRO A 177 -16.70 -4.66 8.80
C PRO A 177 -16.46 -4.47 7.29
N ASP A 178 -15.28 -3.95 6.96
CA ASP A 178 -14.84 -3.67 5.60
C ASP A 178 -13.88 -4.77 5.09
N THR A 179 -13.60 -4.73 3.80
CA THR A 179 -12.61 -5.56 3.11
C THR A 179 -11.15 -5.30 3.51
N ARG A 180 -10.90 -4.22 4.25
CA ARG A 180 -9.60 -3.80 4.79
C ARG A 180 -8.57 -3.48 3.69
N LYS A 181 -9.00 -2.68 2.72
CA LYS A 181 -8.23 -2.23 1.56
C LYS A 181 -8.23 -0.71 1.46
N MET A 182 -7.23 -0.15 0.78
CA MET A 182 -7.12 1.30 0.65
C MET A 182 -8.25 1.90 -0.22
N SER A 183 -8.78 1.15 -1.19
CA SER A 183 -9.94 1.58 -2.00
C SER A 183 -11.23 1.72 -1.19
N SER A 184 -11.37 1.00 -0.07
CA SER A 184 -12.54 1.11 0.80
C SER A 184 -12.61 2.42 1.58
N PHE A 185 -11.51 3.18 1.72
CA PHE A 185 -11.54 4.48 2.39
C PHE A 185 -12.45 5.51 1.68
N ALA A 186 -12.77 5.27 0.41
CA ALA A 186 -13.82 5.99 -0.31
C ALA A 186 -15.18 5.98 0.42
N ALA A 187 -15.53 4.89 1.11
CA ALA A 187 -16.82 4.74 1.77
C ALA A 187 -16.97 5.63 3.03
N PHE A 188 -15.88 6.19 3.55
CA PHE A 188 -15.88 7.03 4.77
C PHE A 188 -15.81 8.53 4.47
N LEU A 189 -15.70 8.90 3.19
CA LEU A 189 -15.56 10.29 2.74
C LEU A 189 -16.84 10.72 2.01
N PRO A 190 -17.64 11.66 2.55
CA PRO A 190 -18.90 12.07 1.94
C PRO A 190 -18.79 12.58 0.50
N ALA A 191 -17.62 13.11 0.12
CA ALA A 191 -17.33 13.62 -1.22
C ALA A 191 -16.74 12.59 -2.20
N ALA A 192 -16.48 11.34 -1.76
CA ALA A 192 -15.77 10.35 -2.57
C ALA A 192 -16.69 9.47 -3.42
N LYS A 193 -16.18 9.10 -4.60
CA LYS A 193 -16.78 8.17 -5.55
C LYS A 193 -15.80 7.05 -5.85
N GLY A 194 -16.11 5.85 -5.35
CA GLY A 194 -15.43 4.60 -5.68
C GLY A 194 -16.43 3.46 -5.88
N SER A 195 -15.97 2.33 -6.41
CA SER A 195 -16.77 1.09 -6.41
C SER A 195 -16.47 0.31 -5.12
N PRO A 196 -17.42 0.19 -4.17
CA PRO A 196 -17.21 -0.60 -2.97
C PRO A 196 -17.10 -2.09 -3.32
N ASP A 197 -16.09 -2.77 -2.79
CA ASP A 197 -15.89 -4.21 -2.98
C ASP A 197 -16.72 -5.00 -1.95
N VAL A 198 -17.95 -5.35 -2.27
CA VAL A 198 -18.83 -6.04 -1.31
C VAL A 198 -18.28 -7.46 -1.03
N GLY A 199 -17.83 -7.70 0.20
CA GLY A 199 -17.30 -9.00 0.65
C GLY A 199 -15.81 -9.26 0.34
N GLY A 200 -15.06 -8.27 -0.14
CA GLY A 200 -13.60 -8.34 -0.28
C GLY A 200 -13.06 -9.17 -1.45
N LEU A 201 -13.94 -9.55 -2.38
CA LEU A 201 -13.69 -10.55 -3.41
C LEU A 201 -12.81 -10.07 -4.55
N SER A 202 -12.76 -8.76 -4.77
CA SER A 202 -12.02 -8.16 -5.89
C SER A 202 -10.50 -8.28 -5.77
N GLY A 203 -9.97 -8.71 -4.62
CA GLY A 203 -8.53 -8.63 -4.28
C GLY A 203 -8.08 -7.19 -4.02
N GLU A 204 -6.78 -6.96 -3.80
CA GLU A 204 -6.22 -5.60 -3.74
C GLU A 204 -6.17 -5.03 -5.16
N ASN A 205 -7.27 -4.42 -5.57
CA ASN A 205 -7.20 -3.36 -6.56
C ASN A 205 -6.96 -2.08 -5.76
N GLY A 206 -5.72 -1.59 -5.82
CA GLY A 206 -5.25 -0.41 -5.08
C GLY A 206 -6.17 0.79 -5.26
N ALA A 207 -6.07 1.75 -4.33
CA ALA A 207 -7.00 2.86 -4.17
C ALA A 207 -7.44 3.50 -5.50
N GLN A 208 -8.69 3.23 -5.91
CA GLN A 208 -9.29 3.80 -7.11
C GLN A 208 -10.62 4.48 -6.78
N PHE A 209 -10.54 5.70 -6.25
CA PHE A 209 -11.68 6.58 -6.00
C PHE A 209 -11.27 8.04 -6.25
N GLY A 210 -12.24 8.93 -6.37
CA GLY A 210 -11.98 10.37 -6.50
C GLY A 210 -12.95 11.16 -5.64
N THR A 211 -12.50 12.27 -5.05
CA THR A 211 -13.37 13.21 -4.32
C THR A 211 -13.74 14.40 -5.20
N HIS A 212 -14.82 15.10 -4.86
CA HIS A 212 -15.20 16.38 -5.49
C HIS A 212 -15.35 16.33 -7.03
N GLY A 213 -15.71 15.16 -7.58
CA GLY A 213 -15.84 14.94 -9.03
C GLY A 213 -14.53 14.58 -9.75
N GLY A 214 -13.40 14.50 -9.03
CA GLY A 214 -12.11 14.05 -9.52
C GLY A 214 -12.10 12.60 -10.03
N ARG A 215 -11.04 12.23 -10.73
CA ARG A 215 -10.88 10.91 -11.34
C ARG A 215 -10.47 9.87 -10.30
N GLY A 216 -10.88 8.63 -10.54
CA GLY A 216 -10.52 7.48 -9.68
C GLY A 216 -9.02 7.20 -9.57
N ASN A 217 -8.17 7.82 -10.40
CA ASN A 217 -6.71 7.67 -10.37
C ASN A 217 -5.99 8.95 -9.90
N GLU A 218 -6.73 9.94 -9.39
CA GLU A 218 -6.19 11.15 -8.73
C GLU A 218 -6.08 10.88 -7.22
N ILE A 219 -5.38 9.79 -6.87
CA ILE A 219 -5.02 9.44 -5.49
C ILE A 219 -3.49 9.36 -5.36
N ASN A 220 -2.97 10.12 -4.41
CA ASN A 220 -1.61 10.03 -3.90
C ASN A 220 -1.60 9.14 -2.65
N VAL A 221 -0.91 8.00 -2.71
CA VAL A 221 -0.69 7.15 -1.52
C VAL A 221 0.70 7.42 -0.98
N ASN A 222 0.78 7.76 0.31
CA ASN A 222 2.00 8.06 1.03
C ASN A 222 2.12 7.20 2.29
N GLN A 223 3.35 7.01 2.75
CA GLN A 223 3.63 6.51 4.11
C GLN A 223 4.56 7.52 4.79
N GLU A 224 4.13 8.09 5.92
CA GLU A 224 4.87 9.13 6.65
C GLU A 224 5.33 10.30 5.75
N GLY A 225 4.43 10.74 4.86
CA GLY A 225 4.68 11.79 3.87
C GLY A 225 5.61 11.42 2.71
N MET A 226 6.10 10.16 2.64
CA MET A 226 6.86 9.66 1.49
C MET A 226 5.94 9.16 0.39
N ASN A 227 6.20 9.60 -0.85
CA ASN A 227 5.39 9.25 -2.00
C ASN A 227 5.51 7.77 -2.39
N LEU A 228 4.42 7.03 -2.29
CA LEU A 228 4.31 5.63 -2.69
C LEU A 228 3.31 5.44 -3.85
N THR A 229 3.05 6.47 -4.66
CA THR A 229 1.95 6.44 -5.66
C THR A 229 2.13 5.38 -6.75
N MET A 230 3.34 4.86 -7.01
CA MET A 230 3.46 3.64 -7.84
C MET A 230 2.63 2.46 -7.30
N LEU A 231 2.44 2.37 -5.98
CA LEU A 231 1.67 1.32 -5.32
C LEU A 231 0.15 1.44 -5.55
N SER A 232 -0.36 2.63 -5.90
CA SER A 232 -1.78 2.80 -6.26
C SER A 232 -2.15 1.95 -7.49
N SER A 233 -1.17 1.57 -8.31
CA SER A 233 -1.32 0.68 -9.45
C SER A 233 -1.42 -0.82 -9.09
N ARG A 234 -2.36 -1.18 -8.19
CA ARG A 234 -2.77 -2.57 -7.86
C ARG A 234 -1.68 -3.52 -7.34
N ALA A 235 -0.51 -3.00 -6.97
CA ALA A 235 0.68 -3.81 -6.78
C ALA A 235 0.96 -4.23 -5.34
N PHE A 236 0.51 -3.46 -4.36
CA PHE A 236 0.90 -3.59 -2.95
C PHE A 236 -0.32 -3.36 -2.04
N SER A 237 -0.42 -4.16 -0.98
CA SER A 237 -1.54 -4.25 -0.06
C SER A 237 -1.06 -4.06 1.38
N PHE A 238 -1.33 -2.88 1.91
CA PHE A 238 -1.10 -2.49 3.31
C PHE A 238 -1.74 -3.50 4.27
N ASP A 239 -0.98 -3.99 5.25
CA ASP A 239 -1.52 -4.81 6.35
C ASP A 239 -2.17 -3.91 7.41
N PRO A 240 -3.48 -4.01 7.67
CA PRO A 240 -4.13 -3.29 8.77
C PRO A 240 -3.49 -3.57 10.13
N GLY A 241 -2.92 -4.77 10.34
CA GLY A 241 -2.18 -5.12 11.54
C GLY A 241 -0.92 -4.27 11.77
N ALA A 242 -0.32 -3.76 10.68
CA ALA A 242 0.84 -2.88 10.68
C ALA A 242 0.49 -1.39 10.75
N VAL A 243 -0.75 -1.00 10.47
CA VAL A 243 -1.19 0.41 10.40
C VAL A 243 -1.73 0.89 11.75
N GLY A 244 -1.23 2.03 12.22
CA GLY A 244 -1.72 2.71 13.42
C GLY A 244 -2.79 3.74 13.11
N GLU A 245 -2.66 4.41 11.96
CA GLU A 245 -3.58 5.44 11.49
C GLU A 245 -3.47 5.62 9.97
N VAL A 246 -4.56 6.00 9.31
CA VAL A 246 -4.56 6.52 7.95
C VAL A 246 -5.18 7.91 7.96
N VAL A 247 -4.43 8.92 7.51
CA VAL A 247 -4.95 10.28 7.32
C VAL A 247 -5.35 10.45 5.86
N VAL A 248 -6.57 10.92 5.64
CA VAL A 248 -7.10 11.20 4.30
C VAL A 248 -7.30 12.69 4.14
N GLU A 249 -6.50 13.31 3.30
CA GLU A 249 -6.63 14.72 2.89
C GLU A 249 -7.38 14.77 1.56
N ASP A 250 -8.51 15.49 1.48
CA ASP A 250 -9.36 15.55 0.27
C ASP A 250 -9.63 16.96 -0.28
N SER A 251 -9.20 17.99 0.45
CA SER A 251 -9.29 19.41 0.07
C SER A 251 -8.23 20.24 0.80
N GLY A 252 -7.88 21.40 0.22
CA GLY A 252 -6.90 22.33 0.81
C GLY A 252 -5.47 21.81 0.90
N THR A 253 -5.12 20.78 0.11
CA THR A 253 -3.86 20.02 0.19
C THR A 253 -2.62 20.91 0.20
N SER A 254 -1.69 20.59 1.10
CA SER A 254 -0.38 21.25 1.26
C SER A 254 0.41 21.30 -0.05
N ALA A 255 1.14 22.41 -0.29
CA ALA A 255 2.08 22.56 -1.41
C ALA A 255 3.30 21.60 -1.36
N GLU A 256 3.37 20.73 -0.35
CA GLU A 256 4.25 19.55 -0.35
C GLU A 256 3.77 18.45 -1.32
N SER A 257 2.49 18.47 -1.70
CA SER A 257 1.94 17.53 -2.67
C SER A 257 2.30 17.93 -4.10
N PHE A 258 2.80 16.97 -4.88
CA PHE A 258 3.10 17.15 -6.31
C PHE A 258 1.87 16.93 -7.21
N SER A 259 0.74 16.50 -6.63
CA SER A 259 -0.51 16.20 -7.34
C SER A 259 -1.73 16.72 -6.58
N GLY A 260 -2.77 17.15 -7.31
CA GLY A 260 -4.11 17.31 -6.76
C GLY A 260 -4.84 15.98 -6.60
N GLY A 261 -6.05 16.04 -6.03
CA GLY A 261 -6.88 14.87 -5.71
C GLY A 261 -6.77 14.47 -4.24
N VAL A 262 -7.00 13.19 -3.94
CA VAL A 262 -6.97 12.66 -2.56
C VAL A 262 -5.54 12.28 -2.18
N ARG A 263 -5.10 12.65 -0.98
CA ARG A 263 -3.82 12.21 -0.40
C ARG A 263 -4.06 11.32 0.82
N LEU A 264 -3.65 10.06 0.72
CA LEU A 264 -3.77 9.03 1.74
C LEU A 264 -2.41 8.84 2.40
N ASN A 265 -2.24 9.30 3.64
CA ASN A 265 -1.00 9.18 4.39
C ASN A 265 -1.12 8.10 5.47
N ILE A 266 -0.40 7.00 5.29
CA ILE A 266 -0.34 5.89 6.24
C ILE A 266 0.69 6.20 7.32
N VAL A 267 0.31 5.97 8.58
CA VAL A 267 1.22 5.93 9.72
C VAL A 267 1.28 4.50 10.26
N PRO A 268 2.40 3.79 10.06
CA PRO A 268 2.59 2.47 10.66
C PRO A 268 2.62 2.52 12.19
N ARG A 269 2.28 1.41 12.85
CA ARG A 269 2.38 1.28 14.32
C ARG A 269 3.85 1.33 14.74
N ASP A 270 4.18 2.23 15.65
CA ASP A 270 5.46 2.20 16.38
C ASP A 270 5.44 1.09 17.45
N GLY A 271 6.62 0.64 17.86
CA GLY A 271 6.77 -0.14 19.09
C GLY A 271 6.61 0.73 20.34
N GLY A 272 6.91 0.18 21.51
CA GLY A 272 6.86 0.94 22.76
C GLY A 272 7.67 0.28 23.88
N ASN A 273 7.71 0.92 25.05
CA ASN A 273 8.42 0.38 26.22
C ASN A 273 7.79 -0.86 26.87
N ARG A 274 6.60 -1.28 26.40
CA ARG A 274 5.91 -2.50 26.81
C ARG A 274 5.67 -3.34 25.56
N PHE A 275 5.74 -4.65 25.69
CA PHE A 275 5.32 -5.55 24.62
C PHE A 275 3.80 -5.45 24.45
N SER A 276 3.36 -5.27 23.21
CA SER A 276 1.96 -5.23 22.81
C SER A 276 1.81 -5.84 21.42
N GLY A 277 0.63 -6.35 21.10
CA GLY A 277 0.39 -6.99 19.81
C GLY A 277 -1.08 -7.03 19.46
N ASN A 278 -1.36 -7.42 18.22
CA ASN A 278 -2.71 -7.62 17.70
C ASN A 278 -2.79 -8.96 16.96
N PHE A 279 -4.00 -9.46 16.82
CA PHE A 279 -4.31 -10.64 16.02
C PHE A 279 -5.71 -10.49 15.45
N SER A 280 -5.89 -10.79 14.16
CA SER A 280 -7.21 -10.84 13.54
C SER A 280 -7.30 -11.96 12.51
N SER A 281 -8.52 -12.51 12.37
CA SER A 281 -8.82 -13.59 11.44
C SER A 281 -10.21 -13.37 10.86
N SER A 282 -10.37 -13.66 9.56
CA SER A 282 -11.66 -13.62 8.86
C SER A 282 -11.76 -14.79 7.89
N TYR A 283 -12.98 -15.29 7.67
CA TYR A 283 -13.26 -16.39 6.74
C TYR A 283 -14.68 -16.26 6.19
N THR A 284 -14.85 -16.47 4.89
CA THR A 284 -16.14 -16.68 4.23
C THR A 284 -16.00 -17.60 3.00
N ASN A 285 -17.11 -18.21 2.60
CA ASN A 285 -17.22 -19.26 1.60
C ASN A 285 -18.65 -19.23 0.97
N PRO A 286 -18.99 -20.09 -0.02
CA PRO A 286 -20.30 -20.06 -0.64
C PRO A 286 -21.46 -20.27 0.34
N SER A 287 -21.29 -21.13 1.36
CA SER A 287 -22.34 -21.41 2.37
C SER A 287 -22.61 -20.25 3.34
N LEU A 288 -21.75 -19.23 3.36
CA LEU A 288 -21.90 -18.00 4.13
C LEU A 288 -22.33 -16.81 3.25
N GLN A 289 -22.67 -17.05 1.98
CA GLN A 289 -23.15 -16.05 1.03
C GLN A 289 -24.61 -16.33 0.65
N SER A 290 -25.46 -15.31 0.67
CA SER A 290 -26.79 -15.36 0.05
C SER A 290 -26.72 -14.94 -1.43
N ALA A 291 -27.57 -15.53 -2.27
CA ALA A 291 -27.72 -15.12 -3.66
C ALA A 291 -28.65 -13.90 -3.77
N ASN A 292 -28.35 -12.98 -4.69
CA ASN A 292 -29.22 -11.85 -5.05
C ASN A 292 -29.99 -12.11 -6.37
N LEU A 293 -30.16 -13.38 -6.74
CA LEU A 293 -30.86 -13.78 -7.96
C LEU A 293 -32.37 -13.87 -7.68
N SER A 294 -33.15 -13.02 -8.34
CA SER A 294 -34.61 -12.99 -8.23
C SER A 294 -35.29 -13.62 -9.44
N ASP A 295 -36.57 -14.01 -9.30
CA ASP A 295 -37.36 -14.59 -10.40
C ASP A 295 -37.39 -13.69 -11.64
N ALA A 296 -37.42 -12.36 -11.44
CA ALA A 296 -37.36 -11.37 -12.52
C ALA A 296 -36.00 -11.34 -13.26
N LEU A 297 -34.91 -11.74 -12.61
CA LEU A 297 -33.60 -11.93 -13.24
C LEU A 297 -33.52 -13.27 -13.98
N ILE A 298 -34.07 -14.35 -13.38
CA ILE A 298 -34.17 -15.68 -14.01
C ILE A 298 -35.02 -15.63 -15.28
N ALA A 299 -36.15 -14.91 -15.24
CA ALA A 299 -37.01 -14.65 -16.40
C ALA A 299 -36.32 -13.81 -17.51
N ARG A 300 -35.20 -13.14 -17.20
CA ARG A 300 -34.33 -12.43 -18.14
C ARG A 300 -33.09 -13.24 -18.53
N HIS A 301 -33.11 -14.56 -18.30
CA HIS A 301 -32.02 -15.50 -18.58
C HIS A 301 -30.73 -15.27 -17.79
N LEU A 302 -30.78 -14.58 -16.65
CA LEU A 302 -29.67 -14.60 -15.69
C LEU A 302 -29.84 -15.82 -14.76
N TYR A 303 -28.95 -16.80 -14.88
CA TYR A 303 -29.01 -18.04 -14.11
C TYR A 303 -27.92 -18.17 -13.03
N GLU A 304 -26.88 -17.34 -13.10
CA GLU A 304 -25.74 -17.36 -12.19
C GLU A 304 -25.33 -15.93 -11.80
N THR A 305 -24.86 -15.78 -10.56
CA THR A 305 -24.31 -14.53 -10.00
C THR A 305 -22.89 -14.77 -9.48
N PRO A 306 -22.01 -13.75 -9.41
CA PRO A 306 -20.67 -13.91 -8.84
C PRO A 306 -20.72 -14.51 -7.43
N SER A 307 -20.03 -15.63 -7.24
CA SER A 307 -20.03 -16.37 -5.98
C SER A 307 -18.65 -16.43 -5.35
N ILE A 308 -18.60 -16.29 -4.02
CA ILE A 308 -17.41 -16.51 -3.20
C ILE A 308 -16.99 -17.96 -3.37
N LYS A 309 -15.75 -18.21 -3.80
CA LYS A 309 -15.15 -19.56 -3.74
C LYS A 309 -14.54 -19.81 -2.36
N ARG A 310 -13.77 -18.84 -1.87
CA ARG A 310 -13.21 -18.76 -0.51
C ARG A 310 -12.57 -17.39 -0.34
N ASN A 311 -12.86 -16.68 0.75
CA ASN A 311 -12.10 -15.52 1.18
C ASN A 311 -11.65 -15.75 2.63
N TYR A 312 -10.37 -15.55 2.95
CA TYR A 312 -9.89 -15.59 4.32
C TYR A 312 -8.63 -14.75 4.51
N ALA A 313 -8.55 -14.02 5.62
CA ALA A 313 -7.37 -13.29 6.04
C ALA A 313 -6.97 -13.70 7.47
N VAL A 314 -5.67 -13.78 7.72
CA VAL A 314 -5.10 -13.89 9.07
C VAL A 314 -3.98 -12.86 9.15
N SER A 315 -4.02 -11.97 10.13
CA SER A 315 -3.02 -10.94 10.40
C SER A 315 -2.62 -10.99 11.88
N GLY A 316 -1.36 -10.71 12.18
CA GLY A 316 -0.91 -10.53 13.54
C GLY A 316 0.35 -9.67 13.62
N GLY A 317 0.38 -8.80 14.62
CA GLY A 317 1.48 -7.86 14.88
C GLY A 317 1.98 -7.94 16.32
N LEU A 318 3.26 -7.64 16.50
CA LEU A 318 3.95 -7.58 17.79
C LEU A 318 4.94 -6.41 17.78
N GLY A 319 4.89 -5.56 18.80
CA GLY A 319 5.87 -4.51 19.03
C GLY A 319 6.32 -4.45 20.49
N GLY A 320 7.44 -3.78 20.72
CA GLY A 320 8.04 -3.65 22.03
C GLY A 320 9.44 -3.03 21.99
N PRO A 321 10.16 -3.03 23.12
CA PRO A 321 11.49 -2.44 23.19
C PRO A 321 12.56 -3.48 22.82
N ILE A 322 13.47 -3.11 21.93
CA ILE A 322 14.81 -3.75 21.85
C ILE A 322 15.68 -3.16 22.97
N VAL A 323 15.64 -1.83 23.12
CA VAL A 323 16.24 -1.08 24.23
C VAL A 323 15.19 -0.10 24.75
N ARG A 324 14.80 -0.22 26.02
CA ARG A 324 13.84 0.70 26.65
C ARG A 324 14.31 2.14 26.54
N ASP A 325 13.37 3.06 26.35
CA ASP A 325 13.59 4.50 26.18
C ASP A 325 14.59 4.88 25.06
N LYS A 326 14.87 3.98 24.12
CA LYS A 326 15.83 4.25 23.05
C LYS A 326 15.53 3.59 21.71
N LEU A 327 15.29 2.28 21.65
CA LEU A 327 15.10 1.55 20.40
C LEU A 327 13.91 0.59 20.52
N TRP A 328 12.87 0.85 19.75
CA TRP A 328 11.66 0.03 19.69
C TRP A 328 11.55 -0.67 18.34
N PHE A 329 10.80 -1.77 18.31
CA PHE A 329 10.43 -2.47 17.08
C PHE A 329 8.92 -2.68 17.02
N PHE A 330 8.40 -2.80 15.81
CA PHE A 330 7.08 -3.35 15.51
C PHE A 330 7.21 -4.25 14.28
N THR A 331 6.62 -5.45 14.32
CA THR A 331 6.57 -6.39 13.20
C THR A 331 5.13 -6.84 13.01
N ALA A 332 4.67 -6.98 11.76
CA ALA A 332 3.34 -7.50 11.45
C ALA A 332 3.34 -8.30 10.17
N HIS A 333 2.53 -9.36 10.16
CA HIS A 333 2.47 -10.34 9.09
C HIS A 333 1.02 -10.73 8.82
N ARG A 334 0.57 -10.56 7.58
CA ARG A 334 -0.73 -11.04 7.13
C ARG A 334 -0.61 -12.01 5.95
N ARG A 335 -1.54 -12.95 5.94
CA ARG A 335 -1.82 -13.85 4.82
C ARG A 335 -3.29 -13.74 4.48
N TRP A 336 -3.57 -13.29 3.26
CA TRP A 336 -4.93 -13.09 2.78
C TRP A 336 -5.13 -13.75 1.41
N ILE A 337 -6.24 -14.44 1.23
CA ILE A 337 -6.65 -15.04 -0.04
C ILE A 337 -8.10 -14.66 -0.32
N ALA A 338 -8.34 -14.04 -1.46
CA ALA A 338 -9.68 -13.77 -1.99
C ALA A 338 -9.86 -14.58 -3.29
N SER A 339 -10.87 -15.46 -3.34
CA SER A 339 -11.19 -16.27 -4.52
C SER A 339 -12.68 -16.22 -4.83
N ALA A 340 -13.00 -15.98 -6.10
CA ALA A 340 -14.37 -15.86 -6.60
C ALA A 340 -14.54 -16.67 -7.90
N TYR A 341 -15.72 -17.26 -8.08
CA TYR A 341 -16.14 -17.88 -9.33
C TYR A 341 -16.51 -16.81 -10.36
N VAL A 342 -16.23 -17.09 -11.63
CA VAL A 342 -16.61 -16.25 -12.77
C VAL A 342 -17.88 -16.85 -13.39
N PRO A 343 -19.05 -16.19 -13.28
CA PRO A 343 -20.32 -16.74 -13.76
C PRO A 343 -20.28 -17.11 -15.25
N GLY A 344 -20.90 -18.24 -15.59
CA GLY A 344 -21.03 -18.72 -16.97
C GLY A 344 -19.72 -19.11 -17.67
N ASN A 345 -18.57 -19.04 -17.01
CA ASN A 345 -17.27 -19.44 -17.57
C ASN A 345 -16.76 -20.74 -16.93
N PHE A 346 -16.15 -21.61 -17.73
CA PHE A 346 -15.73 -22.96 -17.35
C PHE A 346 -14.35 -23.25 -17.94
N TYR A 347 -13.63 -24.20 -17.34
CA TYR A 347 -12.43 -24.75 -17.99
C TYR A 347 -12.83 -25.49 -19.28
N ASN A 348 -12.02 -25.37 -20.33
CA ASN A 348 -12.26 -26.11 -21.57
C ASN A 348 -11.98 -27.62 -21.39
N ARG A 349 -12.99 -28.46 -21.61
CA ARG A 349 -12.90 -29.93 -21.60
C ARG A 349 -11.94 -30.48 -22.65
N LEU A 350 -11.89 -29.83 -23.82
CA LEU A 350 -11.07 -30.23 -24.96
C LEU A 350 -9.66 -29.63 -24.92
N ASN A 351 -9.26 -28.96 -23.83
CA ASN A 351 -7.92 -28.38 -23.75
C ASN A 351 -6.83 -29.47 -23.89
N GLY A 352 -5.92 -29.30 -24.84
CA GLY A 352 -4.91 -30.29 -25.21
C GLY A 352 -5.33 -31.29 -26.30
N VAL A 353 -6.62 -31.39 -26.64
CA VAL A 353 -7.08 -32.16 -27.81
C VAL A 353 -6.70 -31.38 -29.08
N ARG A 354 -5.86 -31.98 -29.94
CA ARG A 354 -5.34 -31.33 -31.14
C ARG A 354 -6.27 -31.52 -32.35
N LEU A 355 -6.73 -30.40 -32.92
CA LEU A 355 -7.52 -30.33 -34.13
C LEU A 355 -6.60 -30.11 -35.35
N GLY A 356 -6.77 -30.93 -36.39
CA GLY A 356 -6.07 -30.78 -37.67
C GLY A 356 -4.58 -31.16 -37.63
N ALA A 357 -3.87 -30.83 -38.71
CA ALA A 357 -2.55 -31.37 -39.01
C ALA A 357 -1.37 -30.43 -38.65
N ASP A 358 -1.59 -29.23 -38.10
CA ASP A 358 -0.53 -28.26 -37.76
C ASP A 358 0.56 -28.97 -36.92
N PRO A 359 1.79 -29.18 -37.46
CA PRO A 359 2.77 -30.06 -36.85
C PRO A 359 3.39 -29.48 -35.57
N ILE A 360 3.22 -28.18 -35.33
CA ILE A 360 3.90 -27.43 -34.28
C ILE A 360 2.90 -27.09 -33.16
N TYR A 361 1.71 -26.60 -33.51
CA TYR A 361 0.78 -26.01 -32.54
C TYR A 361 -0.45 -26.89 -32.22
N ASN A 362 -0.79 -26.92 -30.94
CA ASN A 362 -2.00 -27.53 -30.41
C ASN A 362 -3.19 -26.57 -30.57
N VAL A 363 -3.85 -26.63 -31.73
CA VAL A 363 -5.17 -26.05 -31.98
C VAL A 363 -6.23 -26.91 -31.30
N THR A 364 -7.22 -26.32 -30.62
CA THR A 364 -8.34 -27.06 -30.01
C THR A 364 -9.69 -26.38 -30.34
N LEU A 365 -10.80 -26.99 -29.94
CA LEU A 365 -12.13 -26.37 -29.88
C LEU A 365 -12.49 -26.05 -28.42
N TYR A 366 -13.53 -25.25 -28.20
CA TYR A 366 -14.02 -24.97 -26.85
C TYR A 366 -15.27 -25.80 -26.54
N GLU A 367 -15.21 -26.57 -25.45
CA GLU A 367 -16.37 -27.22 -24.85
C GLU A 367 -16.34 -26.96 -23.33
N PRO A 368 -17.37 -26.33 -22.74
CA PRO A 368 -17.34 -25.94 -21.33
C PRO A 368 -17.47 -27.16 -20.40
N ASP A 369 -16.45 -27.42 -19.59
CA ASP A 369 -16.54 -28.41 -18.53
C ASP A 369 -17.34 -27.87 -17.34
N ARG A 370 -18.66 -28.11 -17.36
CA ARG A 370 -19.59 -27.68 -16.30
C ARG A 370 -19.24 -28.21 -14.90
N SER A 371 -18.41 -29.25 -14.78
CA SER A 371 -17.91 -29.73 -13.47
C SER A 371 -16.81 -28.84 -12.88
N ARG A 372 -16.21 -27.97 -13.70
CA ARG A 372 -15.07 -27.10 -13.36
C ARG A 372 -15.37 -25.64 -13.75
N PRO A 373 -16.14 -24.90 -12.92
CA PRO A 373 -16.32 -23.47 -13.09
C PRO A 373 -15.00 -22.70 -13.04
N ALA A 374 -14.88 -21.67 -13.86
CA ALA A 374 -13.76 -20.74 -13.86
C ALA A 374 -13.74 -19.93 -12.55
N PHE A 375 -12.55 -19.63 -12.05
CA PHE A 375 -12.38 -18.82 -10.85
C PHE A 375 -11.10 -18.00 -10.92
N SER A 376 -11.12 -16.83 -10.28
CA SER A 376 -9.90 -16.06 -10.00
C SER A 376 -9.50 -16.25 -8.54
N THR A 377 -8.21 -16.18 -8.26
CA THR A 377 -7.65 -16.22 -6.91
C THR A 377 -6.57 -15.16 -6.77
N ASN A 378 -6.84 -14.18 -5.90
CA ASN A 378 -5.83 -13.27 -5.38
C ASN A 378 -5.24 -13.84 -4.09
N ARG A 379 -3.92 -13.82 -3.97
CA ARG A 379 -3.17 -14.22 -2.77
C ARG A 379 -2.21 -13.10 -2.39
N TYR A 380 -2.23 -12.72 -1.13
CA TYR A 380 -1.32 -11.76 -0.52
C TYR A 380 -0.62 -12.43 0.65
N ARG A 381 0.68 -12.19 0.75
CA ARG A 381 1.49 -12.44 1.94
C ARG A 381 2.34 -11.22 2.13
N ASP A 382 2.20 -10.58 3.28
CA ASP A 382 2.95 -9.37 3.63
C ASP A 382 3.69 -9.60 4.94
N HIS A 383 4.88 -9.02 5.02
CA HIS A 383 5.77 -9.08 6.17
C HIS A 383 6.37 -7.68 6.34
N SER A 384 5.99 -7.00 7.41
CA SER A 384 6.46 -5.66 7.77
C SER A 384 7.33 -5.70 9.02
N LEU A 385 8.40 -4.92 9.01
CA LEU A 385 9.26 -4.65 10.17
C LEU A 385 9.52 -3.14 10.21
N ARG A 386 9.37 -2.56 11.39
CA ARG A 386 9.67 -1.16 11.69
C ARG A 386 10.57 -1.09 12.91
N LEU A 387 11.60 -0.26 12.83
CA LEU A 387 12.51 0.06 13.92
C LEU A 387 12.44 1.56 14.18
N THR A 388 12.31 1.95 15.44
CA THR A 388 12.14 3.35 15.83
C THR A 388 13.14 3.68 16.93
N TRP A 389 14.07 4.58 16.62
CA TRP A 389 15.30 4.82 17.37
C TRP A 389 15.45 6.29 17.77
N GLN A 390 15.53 6.55 19.06
CA GLN A 390 15.99 7.82 19.61
C GLN A 390 17.53 7.80 19.66
N ALA A 391 18.16 8.28 18.59
CA ALA A 391 19.61 8.24 18.42
C ALA A 391 20.32 9.19 19.38
N THR A 392 19.76 10.39 19.57
CA THR A 392 20.19 11.40 20.56
C THR A 392 18.96 11.99 21.26
N SER A 393 19.15 12.93 22.20
CA SER A 393 18.02 13.67 22.80
C SER A 393 17.23 14.54 21.81
N LYS A 394 17.68 14.68 20.56
CA LYS A 394 17.00 15.44 19.50
C LYS A 394 16.72 14.62 18.25
N ASP A 395 17.54 13.62 17.93
CA ASP A 395 17.42 12.85 16.69
C ASP A 395 16.54 11.60 16.89
N LYS A 396 15.31 11.62 16.35
CA LYS A 396 14.48 10.41 16.17
C LYS A 396 14.71 9.87 14.75
N ILE A 397 14.95 8.57 14.60
CA ILE A 397 15.09 7.87 13.33
C ILE A 397 14.12 6.67 13.29
N SER A 398 13.29 6.57 12.26
CA SER A 398 12.41 5.43 11.98
C SER A 398 12.84 4.75 10.68
N VAL A 399 12.89 3.42 10.65
CA VAL A 399 13.16 2.64 9.44
C VAL A 399 12.13 1.53 9.33
N GLY A 400 11.33 1.57 8.26
CA GLY A 400 10.35 0.54 7.93
C GLY A 400 10.73 -0.20 6.65
N PHE A 401 10.51 -1.52 6.65
CA PHE A 401 10.54 -2.37 5.47
C PHE A 401 9.30 -3.24 5.46
N THR A 402 8.58 -3.27 4.34
CA THR A 402 7.48 -4.19 4.09
C THR A 402 7.74 -4.94 2.79
N GLY A 403 7.86 -6.26 2.88
CA GLY A 403 7.96 -7.15 1.74
C GLY A 403 6.66 -7.91 1.52
N GLU A 404 6.29 -8.07 0.26
CA GLU A 404 5.10 -8.79 -0.18
C GLU A 404 5.43 -9.88 -1.21
N SER A 405 4.66 -10.96 -1.19
CA SER A 405 4.61 -11.97 -2.24
C SER A 405 3.16 -12.19 -2.63
N THR A 406 2.79 -11.69 -3.81
CA THR A 406 1.40 -11.52 -4.24
C THR A 406 1.14 -12.21 -5.59
N CYS A 407 -0.03 -12.82 -5.76
CA CYS A 407 -0.39 -13.61 -6.95
C CYS A 407 -1.87 -13.39 -7.30
N THR A 408 -2.16 -12.80 -8.47
CA THR A 408 -3.49 -12.85 -9.09
C THR A 408 -3.47 -13.94 -10.15
N CYS A 409 -4.02 -15.10 -9.81
CA CYS A 409 -3.62 -16.38 -10.38
C CYS A 409 -4.82 -17.35 -10.43
N PRO A 410 -5.55 -17.43 -11.56
CA PRO A 410 -5.33 -16.72 -12.83
C PRO A 410 -5.73 -15.22 -12.81
N VAL A 411 -5.18 -14.44 -13.74
CA VAL A 411 -5.48 -13.01 -13.97
C VAL A 411 -6.25 -12.80 -15.28
N SER A 412 -7.15 -11.81 -15.33
CA SER A 412 -7.99 -11.49 -16.49
C SER A 412 -9.02 -12.56 -16.88
N THR A 413 -9.29 -13.55 -16.01
CA THR A 413 -10.42 -14.48 -16.17
C THR A 413 -11.74 -13.71 -16.10
N SER A 414 -12.55 -13.83 -17.16
CA SER A 414 -13.85 -13.18 -17.31
C SER A 414 -14.71 -14.04 -18.24
N THR A 415 -15.96 -13.65 -18.51
CA THR A 415 -16.83 -14.38 -19.46
C THR A 415 -16.24 -14.51 -20.87
N ALA A 416 -15.33 -13.61 -21.27
CA ALA A 416 -14.69 -13.61 -22.59
C ALA A 416 -13.34 -14.36 -22.66
N PHE A 417 -12.82 -14.88 -21.54
CA PHE A 417 -11.52 -15.57 -21.49
C PHE A 417 -11.62 -16.85 -20.64
N ALA A 418 -11.55 -18.00 -21.31
CA ALA A 418 -11.46 -19.30 -20.66
C ALA A 418 -10.15 -19.39 -19.81
N PRO A 419 -10.14 -20.10 -18.67
CA PRO A 419 -9.00 -20.10 -17.75
C PRO A 419 -7.63 -20.41 -18.37
N GLU A 420 -7.55 -21.33 -19.33
CA GLU A 420 -6.29 -21.67 -20.02
C GLU A 420 -5.79 -20.59 -21.00
N ALA A 421 -6.66 -19.66 -21.40
CA ALA A 421 -6.31 -18.48 -22.21
C ALA A 421 -5.94 -17.24 -21.38
N THR A 422 -5.77 -17.41 -20.07
CA THR A 422 -5.37 -16.33 -19.15
C THR A 422 -3.88 -16.40 -18.82
N GLY A 423 -3.42 -15.71 -17.77
CA GLY A 423 -2.07 -15.88 -17.25
C GLY A 423 -2.08 -15.90 -15.73
N ASN A 424 -0.89 -15.87 -15.13
CA ASN A 424 -0.72 -15.60 -13.70
C ASN A 424 0.07 -14.29 -13.55
N ALA A 425 -0.45 -13.33 -12.80
CA ALA A 425 0.26 -12.11 -12.42
C ALA A 425 0.92 -12.35 -11.05
N VAL A 426 2.24 -12.57 -11.05
CA VAL A 426 3.04 -12.80 -9.84
C VAL A 426 3.86 -11.56 -9.55
N TYR A 427 3.74 -11.04 -8.34
CA TYR A 427 4.45 -9.88 -7.83
C TYR A 427 5.50 -10.37 -6.83
N ASP A 428 6.74 -10.52 -7.29
CA ASP A 428 7.84 -11.10 -6.52
C ASP A 428 9.21 -10.74 -7.17
N PRO A 429 10.10 -10.00 -6.50
CA PRO A 429 9.88 -9.28 -5.25
C PRO A 429 8.91 -8.11 -5.41
N ASN A 430 8.16 -7.83 -4.35
CA ASN A 430 7.39 -6.60 -4.16
C ASN A 430 7.76 -6.03 -2.79
N PHE A 431 8.30 -4.82 -2.70
CA PHE A 431 8.65 -4.25 -1.40
C PHE A 431 8.60 -2.72 -1.35
N VAL A 432 8.50 -2.23 -0.12
CA VAL A 432 8.57 -0.81 0.25
C VAL A 432 9.53 -0.67 1.43
N ALA A 433 10.55 0.17 1.26
CA ALA A 433 11.41 0.63 2.35
C ALA A 433 11.21 2.14 2.53
N VAL A 434 11.02 2.57 3.78
CA VAL A 434 10.88 3.98 4.17
C VAL A 434 11.82 4.25 5.34
N ALA A 435 12.68 5.25 5.20
CA ALA A 435 13.56 5.73 6.26
C ALA A 435 13.20 7.18 6.58
N SER A 436 13.24 7.52 7.87
CA SER A 436 12.80 8.81 8.37
C SER A 436 13.69 9.29 9.55
N TRP A 437 14.21 10.51 9.52
CA TRP A 437 14.77 11.28 10.64
C TRP A 437 14.09 12.64 10.97
N THR A 438 13.82 12.93 12.24
CA THR A 438 13.45 14.29 12.69
C THR A 438 14.42 14.83 13.73
N ARG A 439 14.63 16.16 13.68
CA ARG A 439 15.44 16.90 14.64
C ARG A 439 14.85 18.28 14.96
N PRO A 440 14.35 18.54 16.19
CA PRO A 440 14.15 19.89 16.68
C PRO A 440 15.51 20.50 17.01
N VAL A 441 16.04 21.32 16.09
CA VAL A 441 17.31 22.02 16.28
C VAL A 441 17.17 22.99 17.46
N THR A 442 16.07 23.73 17.50
CA THR A 442 15.62 24.58 18.61
C THR A 442 14.12 24.37 18.84
N ASN A 443 13.56 24.97 19.90
CA ASN A 443 12.11 24.96 20.17
C ASN A 443 11.28 25.66 19.08
N ARG A 444 11.93 26.34 18.12
CA ARG A 444 11.32 27.08 17.00
C ARG A 444 11.75 26.56 15.63
N LEU A 445 12.68 25.60 15.55
CA LEU A 445 13.26 25.13 14.29
C LEU A 445 13.28 23.60 14.25
N LEU A 446 12.46 23.03 13.38
CA LEU A 446 12.37 21.60 13.11
C LEU A 446 12.95 21.29 11.72
N VAL A 447 13.79 20.27 11.63
CA VAL A 447 14.31 19.73 10.37
C VAL A 447 13.84 18.29 10.20
N GLU A 448 13.38 17.95 8.99
CA GLU A 448 12.80 16.67 8.60
C GLU A 448 13.17 16.34 7.13
N GLY A 449 12.76 15.15 6.66
CA GLY A 449 12.50 14.83 5.24
C GLY A 449 12.82 13.38 4.76
N GLY A 450 11.86 12.47 4.55
CA GLY A 450 12.20 11.04 4.42
C GLY A 450 12.96 10.62 3.16
N SER A 451 13.46 9.38 3.17
CA SER A 451 13.88 8.65 1.97
C SER A 451 13.04 7.37 1.82
N SER A 452 12.76 6.96 0.59
CA SER A 452 11.94 5.79 0.30
C SER A 452 12.37 5.10 -0.99
N LEU A 453 12.35 3.78 -0.97
CA LEU A 453 12.57 2.93 -2.13
C LEU A 453 11.43 1.91 -2.18
N ASN A 454 10.68 1.90 -3.27
CA ASN A 454 9.72 0.85 -3.54
C ASN A 454 10.00 0.18 -4.89
N GLU A 455 9.92 -1.14 -4.92
CA GLU A 455 10.15 -1.95 -6.11
C GLU A 455 9.05 -2.99 -6.26
N VAL A 456 8.43 -2.99 -7.44
CA VAL A 456 7.44 -3.95 -7.87
C VAL A 456 8.01 -4.68 -9.09
N ILE A 457 8.30 -5.97 -8.95
CA ILE A 457 8.57 -6.86 -10.08
C ILE A 457 7.31 -7.68 -10.36
N LEU A 458 6.65 -7.36 -11.47
CA LEU A 458 5.44 -8.03 -11.93
C LEU A 458 5.77 -8.96 -13.11
N SER A 459 5.74 -10.26 -12.85
CA SER A 459 5.93 -11.32 -13.84
C SER A 459 4.59 -11.89 -14.28
N TYR A 460 4.30 -11.80 -15.58
CA TYR A 460 3.22 -12.56 -16.23
C TYR A 460 3.73 -13.93 -16.74
N GLY A 461 4.83 -14.43 -16.15
CA GLY A 461 5.64 -15.52 -16.69
C GLY A 461 4.96 -16.88 -16.76
N ARG A 462 4.06 -17.21 -15.81
CA ARG A 462 3.58 -18.59 -15.62
C ARG A 462 2.29 -18.85 -16.40
N ARG A 463 2.38 -19.75 -17.38
CA ARG A 463 1.23 -20.42 -18.05
C ARG A 463 0.25 -20.96 -16.98
N PRO A 464 -1.09 -20.82 -17.15
CA PRO A 464 -2.06 -21.49 -16.30
C PRO A 464 -1.89 -23.01 -16.31
N VAL A 465 -2.38 -23.68 -15.28
CA VAL A 465 -2.37 -25.15 -15.21
C VAL A 465 -3.18 -25.72 -16.38
N GLY A 466 -2.53 -26.53 -17.22
CA GLY A 466 -3.10 -27.12 -18.43
C GLY A 466 -2.75 -26.39 -19.74
N THR A 467 -2.10 -25.22 -19.71
CA THR A 467 -1.64 -24.55 -20.94
C THR A 467 -0.21 -24.96 -21.27
N LEU A 468 -0.03 -25.69 -22.37
CA LEU A 468 1.27 -26.13 -22.87
C LEU A 468 1.97 -25.05 -23.73
N PRO A 469 3.31 -25.13 -23.92
CA PRO A 469 4.05 -24.19 -24.77
C PRO A 469 3.60 -24.12 -26.23
N ASN A 470 2.95 -25.16 -26.73
CA ASN A 470 2.48 -25.20 -28.11
C ASN A 470 0.96 -24.93 -28.26
N ASN A 471 0.21 -24.68 -27.19
CA ASN A 471 -1.18 -24.27 -27.33
C ASN A 471 -1.27 -22.89 -27.98
N ILE A 472 -2.14 -22.75 -28.98
CA ILE A 472 -2.37 -21.47 -29.65
C ILE A 472 -3.57 -20.73 -29.03
N SER A 473 -3.55 -19.39 -29.07
CA SER A 473 -4.71 -18.60 -28.69
C SER A 473 -5.77 -18.61 -29.79
N ILE A 474 -7.01 -18.93 -29.42
CA ILE A 474 -8.14 -18.98 -30.34
C ILE A 474 -9.24 -18.07 -29.80
N VAL A 475 -9.70 -17.12 -30.61
CA VAL A 475 -10.85 -16.24 -30.33
C VAL A 475 -12.01 -16.73 -31.18
N ASP A 476 -13.03 -17.34 -30.58
CA ASP A 476 -14.25 -17.68 -31.30
C ASP A 476 -15.28 -16.56 -31.15
N THR A 477 -15.54 -15.89 -32.27
CA THR A 477 -16.46 -14.75 -32.39
C THR A 477 -17.93 -15.15 -32.34
N GLY A 478 -18.27 -16.41 -32.61
CA GLY A 478 -19.63 -16.95 -32.49
C GLY A 478 -19.95 -17.38 -31.06
N LEU A 479 -18.95 -17.88 -30.32
CA LEU A 479 -19.07 -18.21 -28.89
C LEU A 479 -18.79 -17.01 -27.96
N GLY A 480 -18.15 -15.96 -28.46
CA GLY A 480 -17.79 -14.76 -27.68
C GLY A 480 -16.63 -14.97 -26.70
N ILE A 481 -15.80 -16.01 -26.87
CA ILE A 481 -14.80 -16.44 -25.90
C ILE A 481 -13.42 -16.70 -26.54
N THR A 482 -12.38 -16.38 -25.78
CA THR A 482 -10.97 -16.70 -26.09
C THR A 482 -10.53 -17.90 -25.26
N TYR A 483 -9.89 -18.90 -25.89
CA TYR A 483 -9.51 -20.17 -25.25
C TYR A 483 -8.18 -20.74 -25.81
N GLY A 484 -7.74 -21.87 -25.25
CA GLY A 484 -6.51 -22.58 -25.63
C GLY A 484 -5.23 -21.97 -25.06
N ALA A 485 -4.94 -20.70 -25.37
CA ALA A 485 -3.83 -19.95 -24.78
C ALA A 485 -4.08 -18.44 -24.81
N ARG A 486 -3.29 -17.69 -24.04
CA ARG A 486 -3.31 -16.23 -23.99
C ARG A 486 -2.70 -15.63 -25.25
N ALA A 487 -3.44 -14.77 -25.93
CA ALA A 487 -2.90 -13.74 -26.79
C ALA A 487 -3.38 -12.38 -26.29
N GLY A 488 -2.47 -11.61 -25.70
CA GLY A 488 -2.75 -10.26 -25.22
C GLY A 488 -2.55 -9.20 -26.29
N SER A 489 -2.94 -7.97 -25.96
CA SER A 489 -2.77 -6.82 -26.85
C SER A 489 -1.32 -6.33 -26.87
N VAL A 490 -0.78 -6.05 -28.07
CA VAL A 490 0.51 -5.37 -28.26
C VAL A 490 0.50 -3.90 -27.78
N ALA A 491 -0.68 -3.36 -27.42
CA ALA A 491 -0.78 -2.02 -26.85
C ALA A 491 -0.16 -2.00 -25.44
N GLY A 492 1.08 -1.50 -25.35
CA GLY A 492 1.93 -1.54 -24.15
C GLY A 492 1.44 -0.70 -22.97
N ASN A 493 0.35 -1.14 -22.33
CA ASN A 493 -0.19 -0.56 -21.11
C ASN A 493 -0.05 -1.55 -19.95
N PHE A 494 0.26 -1.06 -18.74
CA PHE A 494 0.69 -1.87 -17.59
C PHE A 494 -0.30 -2.94 -17.14
N ALA A 495 -1.60 -2.69 -17.35
CA ALA A 495 -2.67 -3.63 -17.01
C ALA A 495 -2.85 -4.78 -18.03
N ASN A 496 -2.18 -4.73 -19.20
CA ASN A 496 -2.34 -5.70 -20.28
C ASN A 496 -0.98 -6.07 -20.90
N LEU A 497 -0.09 -6.67 -20.11
CA LEU A 497 1.09 -7.32 -20.68
C LEU A 497 0.66 -8.41 -21.67
N CYS A 498 1.18 -8.30 -22.90
CA CYS A 498 0.73 -9.01 -24.09
C CYS A 498 0.85 -10.54 -24.02
N CYS A 499 1.66 -11.04 -23.08
CA CYS A 499 2.40 -12.28 -23.28
C CYS A 499 2.67 -13.03 -21.97
N TYR A 500 2.97 -14.31 -22.10
CA TYR A 500 3.77 -15.06 -21.12
C TYR A 500 5.23 -14.57 -21.12
N GLY A 501 6.03 -14.99 -20.14
CA GLY A 501 7.45 -14.63 -20.02
C GLY A 501 7.76 -13.13 -19.78
N THR A 502 6.77 -12.23 -19.86
CA THR A 502 6.99 -10.77 -19.72
C THR A 502 7.13 -10.37 -18.26
N MET A 503 8.09 -9.51 -17.98
CA MET A 503 8.36 -8.98 -16.65
C MET A 503 8.45 -7.45 -16.68
N ALA A 504 7.52 -6.80 -15.99
CA ALA A 504 7.55 -5.37 -15.71
C ALA A 504 8.37 -5.14 -14.43
N ILE A 505 9.33 -4.22 -14.49
CA ILE A 505 10.08 -3.73 -13.33
C ILE A 505 9.70 -2.26 -13.16
N ASN A 506 9.22 -1.97 -11.96
CA ASN A 506 8.77 -0.68 -11.52
C ASN A 506 9.54 -0.33 -10.24
N LYS A 507 10.44 0.63 -10.31
CA LYS A 507 11.18 1.15 -9.14
C LYS A 507 10.89 2.64 -9.00
N GLN A 508 10.48 3.05 -7.82
CA GLN A 508 10.41 4.45 -7.44
C GLN A 508 11.33 4.68 -6.26
N PHE A 509 12.11 5.75 -6.36
CA PHE A 509 12.98 6.25 -5.31
C PHE A 509 12.55 7.69 -5.03
N ASN A 510 12.36 8.05 -3.76
CA ASN A 510 12.06 9.42 -3.38
C ASN A 510 12.89 9.85 -2.17
N GLU A 511 13.28 11.11 -2.17
CA GLU A 511 13.89 11.82 -1.06
C GLU A 511 13.13 13.12 -0.85
N ARG A 512 13.09 13.62 0.38
CA ARG A 512 12.60 14.97 0.67
C ARG A 512 13.45 15.61 1.77
N VAL A 513 13.48 16.93 1.83
CA VAL A 513 14.00 17.71 2.96
C VAL A 513 12.96 18.78 3.27
N ALA A 514 12.71 19.00 4.55
CA ALA A 514 11.83 20.06 5.02
C ALA A 514 12.46 20.76 6.23
N MET A 515 12.33 22.08 6.27
CA MET A 515 12.66 22.92 7.42
C MET A 515 11.42 23.72 7.79
N SER A 516 11.01 23.62 9.05
CA SER A 516 9.88 24.39 9.60
C SER A 516 10.41 25.34 10.68
N TYR A 517 10.17 26.64 10.51
CA TYR A 517 10.43 27.68 11.49
C TYR A 517 9.12 28.21 12.06
N ILE A 518 8.94 28.11 13.38
CA ILE A 518 7.66 28.29 14.05
C ILE A 518 7.84 29.16 15.29
N THR A 519 7.00 30.19 15.42
CA THR A 519 7.11 31.21 16.48
C THR A 519 5.79 31.45 17.23
N GLY A 520 4.76 30.63 17.00
CA GLY A 520 3.43 30.73 17.61
C GLY A 520 2.47 31.66 16.86
N SER A 521 2.92 32.83 16.42
CA SER A 521 2.16 33.72 15.52
C SER A 521 2.51 33.56 14.04
N HIS A 522 3.67 32.99 13.74
CA HIS A 522 4.18 32.81 12.38
C HIS A 522 4.81 31.42 12.24
N ALA A 523 4.44 30.71 11.18
CA ALA A 523 4.94 29.40 10.81
C ALA A 523 5.33 29.42 9.32
N PHE A 524 6.63 29.28 9.06
CA PHE A 524 7.20 29.18 7.72
C PHE A 524 7.75 27.78 7.51
N LYS A 525 7.42 27.15 6.38
CA LYS A 525 7.94 25.83 6.00
C LYS A 525 8.50 25.87 4.59
N THR A 526 9.67 25.30 4.39
CA THR A 526 10.26 25.16 3.06
C THR A 526 10.91 23.80 2.89
N GLY A 527 11.01 23.34 1.66
CA GLY A 527 11.65 22.07 1.38
C GLY A 527 11.86 21.77 -0.09
N VAL A 528 12.54 20.65 -0.30
CA VAL A 528 12.86 20.09 -1.61
C VAL A 528 12.41 18.64 -1.61
N THR A 529 11.85 18.18 -2.72
CA THR A 529 11.57 16.76 -2.98
C THR A 529 12.32 16.33 -4.22
N TYR A 530 12.89 15.13 -4.19
CA TYR A 530 13.44 14.46 -5.36
C TYR A 530 12.70 13.14 -5.54
N GLN A 531 12.30 12.84 -6.77
CA GLN A 531 11.70 11.57 -7.11
C GLN A 531 12.30 11.08 -8.42
N ARG A 532 12.70 9.80 -8.45
CA ARG A 532 13.07 9.09 -9.67
C ARG A 532 12.19 7.87 -9.85
N LEU A 533 11.73 7.71 -11.09
CA LEU A 533 10.78 6.70 -11.51
C LEU A 533 11.37 5.91 -12.69
N LEU A 534 11.70 4.65 -12.42
CA LEU A 534 12.19 3.68 -13.41
C LEU A 534 11.08 2.68 -13.69
N VAL A 535 10.52 2.76 -14.89
CA VAL A 535 9.33 2.00 -15.29
C VAL A 535 9.62 1.31 -16.61
N GLY A 536 9.65 -0.02 -16.65
CA GLY A 536 9.88 -0.69 -17.92
C GLY A 536 9.65 -2.19 -17.92
N ASN A 537 9.27 -2.69 -19.09
CA ASN A 537 9.28 -4.11 -19.39
C ASN A 537 10.69 -4.52 -19.79
N LYS A 538 11.36 -5.33 -18.97
CA LYS A 538 12.56 -6.04 -19.40
C LYS A 538 12.12 -7.24 -20.25
N THR A 539 11.89 -7.00 -21.54
CA THR A 539 11.77 -8.08 -22.51
C THR A 539 13.06 -8.90 -22.53
N ARG A 540 12.97 -10.15 -22.06
CA ARG A 540 13.90 -11.20 -22.47
C ARG A 540 13.69 -11.45 -23.97
N ALA A 541 14.71 -11.97 -24.67
CA ALA A 541 14.65 -12.26 -26.11
C ALA A 541 13.86 -13.56 -26.41
N ASP A 542 12.68 -13.70 -25.81
CA ASP A 542 11.83 -14.88 -25.91
C ASP A 542 10.75 -14.62 -26.98
N VAL A 543 10.76 -15.43 -28.05
CA VAL A 543 9.81 -15.35 -29.17
C VAL A 543 8.49 -16.06 -28.87
N ASP A 544 8.44 -16.92 -27.84
CA ASP A 544 7.24 -17.65 -27.39
C ASP A 544 6.41 -16.85 -26.37
N MET A 545 6.76 -15.60 -26.13
CA MET A 545 6.03 -14.66 -25.26
C MET A 545 4.54 -14.63 -25.61
N LEU A 546 4.20 -14.43 -26.88
CA LEU A 546 2.91 -14.82 -27.45
C LEU A 546 3.13 -16.21 -28.04
N GLN A 547 2.31 -17.22 -27.70
CA GLN A 547 2.54 -18.59 -28.19
C GLN A 547 2.55 -18.57 -29.73
N GLY A 548 3.71 -18.86 -30.34
CA GLY A 548 3.92 -18.78 -31.79
C GLY A 548 3.71 -17.41 -32.44
N ALA A 549 3.68 -16.31 -31.66
CA ALA A 549 3.36 -14.94 -32.12
C ALA A 549 2.04 -14.84 -32.93
N ARG A 550 1.06 -15.70 -32.64
CA ARG A 550 -0.15 -15.91 -33.44
C ARG A 550 -1.42 -15.93 -32.59
N GLN A 551 -2.54 -15.59 -33.22
CA GLN A 551 -3.89 -15.80 -32.70
C GLN A 551 -4.79 -16.22 -33.86
N TYR A 552 -5.57 -17.29 -33.67
CA TYR A 552 -6.54 -17.75 -34.66
C TYR A 552 -7.92 -17.19 -34.31
N THR A 553 -8.65 -16.69 -35.31
CA THR A 553 -10.03 -16.22 -35.16
C THR A 553 -10.94 -17.28 -35.73
N PHE A 554 -11.83 -17.81 -34.88
CA PHE A 554 -12.85 -18.80 -35.22
C PHE A 554 -14.24 -18.16 -35.17
N SER A 555 -15.23 -18.86 -35.67
CA SER A 555 -16.66 -18.49 -35.62
C SER A 555 -17.46 -19.78 -35.57
N ASN A 556 -17.98 -20.12 -34.39
CA ASN A 556 -18.67 -21.40 -34.11
C ASN A 556 -17.85 -22.62 -34.55
N GLY A 557 -16.60 -22.69 -34.09
CA GLY A 557 -15.64 -23.76 -34.38
C GLY A 557 -15.00 -23.71 -35.77
N GLN A 558 -15.43 -22.81 -36.67
CA GLN A 558 -14.90 -22.70 -38.02
C GLN A 558 -13.79 -21.62 -38.11
N PRO A 559 -12.61 -21.91 -38.67
CA PRO A 559 -11.55 -20.93 -38.82
C PRO A 559 -11.95 -19.81 -39.80
N ARG A 560 -11.60 -18.57 -39.46
CA ARG A 560 -11.88 -17.36 -40.26
C ARG A 560 -10.64 -16.59 -40.67
N SER A 561 -9.70 -16.39 -39.75
CA SER A 561 -8.47 -15.64 -40.02
C SER A 561 -7.36 -15.98 -39.02
N VAL A 562 -6.13 -15.58 -39.35
CA VAL A 562 -4.99 -15.58 -38.43
C VAL A 562 -4.50 -14.15 -38.26
N ARG A 563 -4.22 -13.76 -37.01
CA ARG A 563 -3.46 -12.55 -36.69
C ARG A 563 -2.05 -12.97 -36.29
N ILE A 564 -1.05 -12.37 -36.92
CA ILE A 564 0.37 -12.52 -36.59
C ILE A 564 0.84 -11.23 -35.94
N PHE A 565 1.63 -11.33 -34.88
CA PHE A 565 2.13 -10.20 -34.11
C PHE A 565 3.61 -9.92 -34.40
N ALA A 566 3.99 -8.64 -34.44
CA ALA A 566 5.38 -8.22 -34.48
C ALA A 566 5.94 -8.15 -33.06
N THR A 567 6.62 -9.21 -32.63
CA THR A 567 7.20 -9.37 -31.28
C THR A 567 8.62 -9.93 -31.34
N PRO A 568 9.48 -9.68 -30.32
CA PRO A 568 9.21 -8.98 -29.06
C PRO A 568 9.24 -7.44 -29.18
N PHE A 569 8.54 -6.75 -28.27
CA PHE A 569 8.66 -5.30 -28.07
C PHE A 569 8.81 -4.99 -26.58
N GLY A 570 9.62 -3.99 -26.25
CA GLY A 570 9.81 -3.51 -24.87
C GLY A 570 9.72 -1.99 -24.83
N LYS A 571 9.22 -1.45 -23.71
CA LYS A 571 9.30 -0.03 -23.38
C LYS A 571 9.97 0.11 -22.02
N ALA A 572 10.91 1.04 -21.93
CA ALA A 572 11.45 1.54 -20.68
C ALA A 572 11.28 3.08 -20.65
N SER A 573 11.08 3.62 -19.46
CA SER A 573 10.97 5.03 -19.15
C SER A 573 11.76 5.28 -17.88
N ASP A 574 12.65 6.27 -17.91
CA ASP A 574 13.29 6.85 -16.74
C ASP A 574 12.79 8.28 -16.65
N SER A 575 12.41 8.71 -15.47
CA SER A 575 11.84 10.05 -15.25
C SER A 575 12.22 10.52 -13.87
N ALA A 576 12.72 11.75 -13.79
CA ALA A 576 13.08 12.38 -12.53
C ALA A 576 12.32 13.70 -12.38
N SER A 577 11.85 14.00 -11.17
CA SER A 577 11.24 15.27 -10.81
C SER A 577 11.92 15.83 -9.57
N ILE A 578 12.09 17.15 -9.56
CA ILE A 578 12.51 17.92 -8.39
C ILE A 578 11.37 18.88 -8.07
N GLY A 579 10.83 18.79 -6.86
CA GLY A 579 9.90 19.78 -6.32
C GLY A 579 10.65 20.71 -5.36
N ILE A 580 10.36 22.00 -5.41
CA ILE A 580 10.81 22.98 -4.41
C ILE A 580 9.58 23.75 -3.96
N TYR A 581 9.39 23.88 -2.65
CA TYR A 581 8.23 24.58 -2.09
C TYR A 581 8.61 25.49 -0.93
N ALA A 582 7.78 26.52 -0.74
CA ALA A 582 7.73 27.34 0.45
C ALA A 582 6.26 27.57 0.80
N GLN A 583 5.97 27.61 2.10
CA GLN A 583 4.66 27.84 2.68
C GLN A 583 4.86 28.86 3.79
N ASP A 584 4.01 29.87 3.80
CA ASP A 584 4.06 30.93 4.78
C ASP A 584 2.68 31.08 5.42
N ARG A 585 2.64 31.13 6.75
CA ARG A 585 1.39 31.07 7.50
C ARG A 585 1.45 31.94 8.75
N TRP A 586 0.44 32.78 8.89
CA TRP A 586 0.32 33.75 9.97
C TRP A 586 -0.94 33.48 10.78
N THR A 587 -0.85 33.61 12.10
CA THR A 587 -2.00 33.73 13.00
C THR A 587 -2.08 35.20 13.38
N ILE A 588 -3.16 35.86 12.96
CA ILE A 588 -3.43 37.29 13.15
C ILE A 588 -4.29 37.49 14.39
#